data_AF-A0A5C5U4U5-F1
#
_entry.id   AF-A0A5C5U4U5-F1
#
_cell.length_a   1.000
_cell.length_b   1.000
_cell.length_c   1.000
_cell.angle_alpha   90.00
_cell.angle_beta   90.00
_cell.angle_gamma   90.00
#
_symmetry.space_group_name_H-M   'P 1'
#
loop_
_entity.id
_entity.type
_entity.pdbx_description
1 polymer ?
#
loop_
_entity_poly.entity_id
_entity_poly.type
_entity_poly.pdbx_seq_one_letter_code
_entity_poly.pdbx_strand_id
1 'polypeptide(L)'
;MMDQFRQKVLNLALGDGSARDVEVANEILNDQPLVDSGEHGELQTTVADEDPSVADRHIEVSLKLLAASSGLLRDGLIDVDLHASIEKRSISAIKRRITTVGGRDGAGSNHPPRIEFKEVNFADPLVFSSLSFEKLKFTDCTFDSAVHFSAIESSSCIEFSRCTFATGHELLLRFLNFPKPEDASEWRPSFFFKDCLIKNMWVFKSQVFLFFVDSVIESSTLELNSGSVTQYVNCQLIDAIIHDTANEADRNPLVPRGWFRNVGWMVN
;
A
#
# COMPACT_ATOMS: atom_id res chain seq x y z
N MET A 1 20.97 -17.10 17.76
CA MET A 1 20.10 -16.09 18.42
C MET A 1 18.96 -15.64 17.51
N MET A 2 19.20 -15.38 16.20
CA MET A 2 18.13 -15.09 15.22
C MET A 2 17.02 -16.15 15.13
N ASP A 3 17.35 -17.45 15.23
CA ASP A 3 16.35 -18.53 15.05
C ASP A 3 15.24 -18.54 16.12
N GLN A 4 15.55 -18.16 17.36
CA GLN A 4 14.54 -18.11 18.42
C GLN A 4 13.50 -17.01 18.19
N PHE A 5 13.92 -15.87 17.64
CA PHE A 5 13.00 -14.76 17.34
C PHE A 5 12.19 -15.02 16.08
N ARG A 6 12.78 -15.64 15.05
CA ARG A 6 12.02 -16.14 13.88
C ARG A 6 10.95 -17.13 14.30
N GLN A 7 11.27 -18.06 15.20
CA GLN A 7 10.28 -19.00 15.72
C GLN A 7 9.17 -18.30 16.52
N LYS A 8 9.49 -17.26 17.29
CA LYS A 8 8.47 -16.44 17.98
C LYS A 8 7.55 -15.71 17.00
N VAL A 9 8.11 -15.11 15.94
CA VAL A 9 7.32 -14.47 14.87
C VAL A 9 6.40 -15.50 14.21
N LEU A 10 6.92 -16.68 13.85
CA LEU A 10 6.13 -17.77 13.26
C LEU A 10 4.99 -18.21 14.18
N ASN A 11 5.29 -18.45 15.46
CA ASN A 11 4.29 -18.87 16.43
C ASN A 11 3.22 -17.79 16.66
N LEU A 12 3.58 -16.50 16.65
CA LEU A 12 2.62 -15.41 16.80
C LEU A 12 1.80 -15.16 15.53
N ALA A 13 2.44 -15.22 14.36
CA ALA A 13 1.81 -15.00 13.06
C ALA A 13 0.84 -16.12 12.70
N LEU A 14 1.20 -17.36 13.03
CA LEU A 14 0.48 -18.54 12.58
C LEU A 14 -0.33 -19.21 13.69
N GLY A 15 0.04 -19.06 14.97
CA GLY A 15 -0.65 -19.74 16.08
C GLY A 15 -0.69 -21.26 15.88
N ASP A 16 -1.88 -21.85 15.96
CA ASP A 16 -2.17 -23.24 15.56
C ASP A 16 -2.34 -23.40 14.03
N GLY A 17 -1.64 -22.58 13.26
CA GLY A 17 -1.72 -22.53 11.81
C GLY A 17 -1.40 -23.88 11.18
N SER A 18 -1.94 -24.11 9.97
CA SER A 18 -1.73 -25.40 9.33
C SER A 18 -0.26 -25.61 8.98
N ALA A 19 0.19 -26.87 8.87
CA ALA A 19 1.57 -27.18 8.48
C ALA A 19 1.99 -26.47 7.17
N ARG A 20 1.03 -26.25 6.27
CA ARG A 20 1.25 -25.53 5.01
C ARG A 20 1.52 -24.03 5.19
N ASP A 21 0.91 -23.38 6.19
CA ASP A 21 1.19 -21.97 6.48
C ASP A 21 2.60 -21.80 7.06
N VAL A 22 3.03 -22.77 7.87
CA VAL A 22 4.40 -22.80 8.43
C VAL A 22 5.42 -23.00 7.32
N GLU A 23 5.13 -23.88 6.36
CA GLU A 23 5.98 -24.10 5.18
C GLU A 23 6.13 -22.83 4.34
N VAL A 24 5.01 -22.21 3.95
CA VAL A 24 4.99 -20.95 3.19
C VAL A 24 5.71 -19.83 3.94
N ALA A 25 5.50 -19.72 5.25
CA ALA A 25 6.19 -18.71 6.06
C ALA A 25 7.70 -18.95 6.08
N ASN A 26 8.16 -20.20 6.14
CA ASN A 26 9.58 -20.53 6.05
C ASN A 26 10.15 -20.23 4.66
N GLU A 27 9.41 -20.49 3.59
CA GLU A 27 9.82 -20.12 2.22
C GLU A 27 10.04 -18.60 2.11
N ILE A 28 9.07 -17.80 2.57
CA ILE A 28 9.16 -16.33 2.61
C ILE A 28 10.36 -15.88 3.46
N LEU A 29 10.47 -16.40 4.68
CA LEU A 29 11.52 -15.99 5.63
C LEU A 29 12.92 -16.46 5.22
N ASN A 30 13.05 -17.45 4.35
CA ASN A 30 14.33 -17.88 3.79
C ASN A 30 14.61 -17.27 2.40
N ASP A 31 13.68 -16.51 1.85
CA ASP A 31 13.74 -15.98 0.48
C ASP A 31 14.01 -17.09 -0.55
N GLN A 32 13.45 -18.27 -0.29
CA GLN A 32 13.51 -19.36 -1.26
C GLN A 32 12.65 -18.97 -2.47
N PRO A 33 13.07 -19.35 -3.70
CA PRO A 33 12.18 -19.24 -4.84
C PRO A 33 10.89 -19.99 -4.50
N LEU A 34 9.74 -19.42 -4.85
CA LEU A 34 8.44 -20.08 -4.70
C LEU A 34 8.56 -21.44 -5.42
N VAL A 35 8.74 -22.53 -4.66
CA VAL A 35 8.95 -23.86 -5.26
C VAL A 35 7.57 -24.40 -5.57
N ASP A 36 7.32 -24.66 -6.85
CA ASP A 36 6.24 -25.54 -7.28
C ASP A 36 6.45 -26.89 -6.59
N SER A 37 5.77 -27.12 -5.47
CA SER A 37 5.75 -28.42 -4.80
C SER A 37 4.85 -29.37 -5.60
N GLY A 38 5.29 -29.72 -6.80
CA GLY A 38 4.93 -30.94 -7.52
C GLY A 38 6.05 -31.95 -7.31
N GLU A 39 5.74 -33.05 -6.63
CA GLU A 39 6.69 -34.10 -6.30
C GLU A 39 7.44 -34.67 -7.52
N HIS A 40 8.63 -35.19 -7.21
CA HIS A 40 9.60 -35.84 -8.10
C HIS A 40 9.08 -36.56 -9.36
N GLY A 41 9.75 -36.30 -10.48
CA GLY A 41 10.04 -37.31 -11.49
C GLY A 41 9.58 -36.96 -12.91
N GLU A 42 10.57 -36.81 -13.78
CA GLU A 42 10.49 -36.89 -15.25
C GLU A 42 9.94 -35.68 -16.02
N LEU A 43 10.68 -35.34 -17.07
CA LEU A 43 10.39 -34.31 -18.05
C LEU A 43 9.01 -34.49 -18.67
N GLN A 44 8.06 -33.64 -18.30
CA GLN A 44 6.94 -33.21 -19.12
C GLN A 44 6.47 -31.84 -18.62
N THR A 45 6.58 -30.82 -19.47
CA THR A 45 5.99 -29.50 -19.27
C THR A 45 4.48 -29.61 -19.36
N THR A 46 3.86 -30.02 -18.26
CA THR A 46 2.46 -29.80 -17.96
C THR A 46 2.44 -29.02 -16.66
N VAL A 47 2.59 -27.69 -16.78
CA VAL A 47 2.45 -26.76 -15.66
C VAL A 47 0.96 -26.75 -15.32
N ALA A 48 0.60 -27.57 -14.35
CA ALA A 48 -0.76 -27.68 -13.84
C ALA A 48 -1.22 -26.30 -13.33
N ASP A 49 -2.51 -26.01 -13.56
CA ASP A 49 -3.23 -24.90 -12.94
C ASP A 49 -2.84 -24.78 -11.46
N GLU A 50 -2.07 -23.75 -11.12
CA GLU A 50 -1.92 -23.34 -9.71
C GLU A 50 -3.33 -22.99 -9.21
N ASP A 51 -3.81 -23.74 -8.24
CA ASP A 51 -5.06 -23.45 -7.54
C ASP A 51 -4.98 -22.02 -6.99
N PRO A 52 -5.89 -21.08 -7.36
CA PRO A 52 -5.89 -19.71 -6.85
C PRO A 52 -5.86 -19.63 -5.31
N SER A 53 -6.28 -20.70 -4.63
CA SER A 53 -6.16 -20.86 -3.17
C SER A 53 -4.72 -20.77 -2.63
N VAL A 54 -3.70 -21.13 -3.41
CA VAL A 54 -2.27 -21.10 -3.00
C VAL A 54 -1.66 -19.71 -3.24
N ALA A 55 -2.16 -18.99 -4.25
CA ALA A 55 -1.72 -17.64 -4.58
C ALA A 55 -2.07 -16.63 -3.49
N ASP A 56 -3.33 -16.70 -3.01
CA ASP A 56 -3.83 -15.86 -1.93
C ASP A 56 -3.12 -16.18 -0.61
N ARG A 57 -2.67 -17.43 -0.45
CA ARG A 57 -2.02 -17.91 0.77
C ARG A 57 -0.67 -17.25 1.04
N HIS A 58 0.14 -17.00 0.02
CA HIS A 58 1.42 -16.29 0.18
C HIS A 58 1.22 -14.84 0.61
N ILE A 59 0.20 -14.17 0.05
CA ILE A 59 -0.18 -12.82 0.46
C ILE A 59 -0.68 -12.86 1.90
N GLU A 60 -1.58 -13.77 2.24
CA GLU A 60 -2.13 -13.91 3.59
C GLU A 60 -1.05 -14.18 4.65
N VAL A 61 -0.15 -15.14 4.41
CA VAL A 61 0.95 -15.45 5.32
C VAL A 61 1.92 -14.28 5.43
N SER A 62 2.24 -13.59 4.32
CA SER A 62 3.08 -12.39 4.34
C SER A 62 2.48 -11.28 5.21
N LEU A 63 1.16 -11.05 5.10
CA LEU A 63 0.44 -10.08 5.93
C LEU A 63 0.45 -10.47 7.41
N LYS A 64 0.26 -11.76 7.74
CA LYS A 64 0.37 -12.26 9.12
C LYS A 64 1.77 -12.06 9.71
N LEU A 65 2.81 -12.36 8.94
CA LEU A 65 4.21 -12.15 9.34
C LEU A 65 4.51 -10.66 9.60
N LEU A 66 4.00 -9.77 8.75
CA LEU A 66 4.14 -8.32 8.92
C LEU A 66 3.46 -7.84 10.21
N ALA A 67 2.20 -8.22 10.44
CA ALA A 67 1.46 -7.84 11.63
C ALA A 67 2.13 -8.39 12.92
N ALA A 68 2.53 -9.66 12.91
CA ALA A 68 3.18 -10.29 14.06
C ALA A 68 4.54 -9.66 14.38
N SER A 69 5.38 -9.43 13.35
CA SER A 69 6.68 -8.78 13.57
C SER A 69 6.52 -7.33 14.05
N SER A 70 5.54 -6.59 13.52
CA SER A 70 5.23 -5.23 13.99
C SER A 70 4.77 -5.21 15.44
N GLY A 71 3.93 -6.17 15.85
CA GLY A 71 3.53 -6.34 17.24
C GLY A 71 4.72 -6.63 18.16
N LEU A 72 5.59 -7.56 17.79
CA LEU A 72 6.80 -7.87 18.56
C LEU A 72 7.78 -6.71 18.63
N LEU A 73 7.91 -5.91 17.56
CA LEU A 73 8.75 -4.71 17.56
C LEU A 73 8.19 -3.67 18.55
N ARG A 74 6.89 -3.41 18.51
CA ARG A 74 6.20 -2.49 19.43
C ARG A 74 6.34 -2.91 20.90
N ASP A 75 6.34 -4.21 21.15
CA ASP A 75 6.51 -4.77 22.50
C ASP A 75 7.99 -4.83 22.94
N GLY A 76 8.93 -4.39 22.09
CA GLY A 76 10.37 -4.40 22.38
C GLY A 76 10.97 -5.81 22.42
N LEU A 77 10.32 -6.78 21.78
CA LEU A 77 10.70 -8.20 21.79
C LEU A 77 11.60 -8.59 20.62
N ILE A 78 11.65 -7.78 19.57
CA ILE A 78 12.62 -7.87 18.47
C ILE A 78 13.20 -6.50 18.18
N ASP A 79 14.39 -6.46 17.58
CA ASP A 79 15.01 -5.23 17.10
C ASP A 79 14.47 -4.81 15.72
N VAL A 80 14.77 -3.56 15.36
CA VAL A 80 14.36 -2.95 14.08
C VAL A 80 14.96 -3.69 12.89
N ASP A 81 16.20 -4.18 12.99
CA ASP A 81 16.89 -4.87 11.90
C ASP A 81 16.21 -6.21 11.55
N LEU A 82 15.79 -6.97 12.56
CA LEU A 82 15.06 -8.22 12.35
C LEU A 82 13.67 -7.95 11.76
N HIS A 83 12.96 -6.94 12.26
CA HIS A 83 11.67 -6.55 11.72
C HIS A 83 11.78 -6.11 10.25
N ALA A 84 12.73 -5.22 9.92
CA ALA A 84 12.99 -4.77 8.55
C ALA A 84 13.35 -5.95 7.62
N SER A 85 14.10 -6.95 8.11
CA SER A 85 14.39 -8.16 7.33
C SER A 85 13.13 -8.97 6.99
N ILE A 86 12.20 -9.10 7.95
CA ILE A 86 10.91 -9.78 7.73
C ILE A 86 10.05 -8.95 6.78
N GLU A 87 9.98 -7.64 7.00
CA GLU A 87 9.24 -6.69 6.17
C GLU A 87 9.66 -6.80 4.71
N LYS A 88 10.96 -6.67 4.43
CA LYS A 88 11.51 -6.76 3.08
C LYS A 88 11.14 -8.06 2.39
N ARG A 89 11.20 -9.19 3.08
CA ARG A 89 10.88 -10.51 2.52
C ARG A 89 9.39 -10.66 2.25
N SER A 90 8.53 -10.33 3.22
CA SER A 90 7.07 -10.38 3.07
C SER A 90 6.57 -9.45 1.96
N ILE A 91 7.09 -8.21 1.90
CA ILE A 91 6.73 -7.27 0.84
C ILE A 91 7.23 -7.74 -0.53
N SER A 92 8.41 -8.36 -0.60
CA SER A 92 8.90 -8.95 -1.84
C SER A 92 8.03 -10.12 -2.31
N ALA A 93 7.60 -10.99 -1.40
CA ALA A 93 6.70 -12.10 -1.70
C ALA A 93 5.34 -11.59 -2.23
N ILE A 94 4.76 -10.59 -1.57
CA ILE A 94 3.52 -9.92 -2.02
C ILE A 94 3.69 -9.36 -3.44
N LYS A 95 4.75 -8.58 -3.69
CA LYS A 95 5.01 -7.98 -5.01
C LYS A 95 5.17 -9.04 -6.10
N ARG A 96 5.99 -10.06 -5.86
CA ARG A 96 6.19 -11.17 -6.81
C ARG A 96 4.86 -11.79 -7.18
N ARG A 97 4.00 -12.06 -6.18
CA ARG A 97 2.72 -12.72 -6.45
C ARG A 97 1.75 -11.85 -7.23
N ILE A 98 1.66 -10.56 -6.92
CA ILE A 98 0.84 -9.62 -7.71
C ILE A 98 1.31 -9.61 -9.17
N THR A 99 2.63 -9.55 -9.41
CA THR A 99 3.18 -9.55 -10.77
C THR A 99 2.94 -10.87 -11.51
N THR A 100 3.10 -12.02 -10.85
CA THR A 100 2.84 -13.33 -11.47
C THR A 100 1.37 -13.49 -11.87
N VAL A 101 0.44 -12.98 -11.07
CA VAL A 101 -1.00 -13.01 -11.39
C VAL A 101 -1.33 -12.04 -12.54
N GLY A 102 -0.67 -10.87 -12.60
CA GLY A 102 -0.87 -9.87 -13.65
C GLY A 102 -0.22 -10.19 -15.01
N GLY A 103 0.80 -11.06 -15.05
CA GLY A 103 1.55 -11.40 -16.28
C GLY A 103 0.96 -12.53 -17.13
N ARG A 104 -0.17 -13.14 -16.72
CA ARG A 104 -0.87 -14.16 -17.51
C ARG A 104 -1.82 -13.47 -18.51
N ASP A 105 -1.24 -12.85 -19.53
CA ASP A 105 -1.94 -12.37 -20.72
C ASP A 105 -2.45 -13.56 -21.53
N GLY A 106 -3.64 -14.06 -21.21
CA GLY A 106 -4.32 -15.07 -22.02
C GLY A 106 -5.34 -15.88 -21.27
N ALA A 107 -6.60 -15.45 -21.34
CA ALA A 107 -7.80 -16.26 -21.13
C ALA A 107 -7.90 -17.02 -19.79
N GLY A 108 -8.23 -16.29 -18.73
CA GLY A 108 -8.74 -16.83 -17.46
C GLY A 108 -8.97 -15.64 -16.54
N SER A 109 -10.06 -15.62 -15.79
CA SER A 109 -10.45 -14.50 -14.91
C SER A 109 -9.40 -14.24 -13.82
N ASN A 110 -8.34 -13.48 -14.13
CA ASN A 110 -7.32 -13.04 -13.18
C ASN A 110 -7.83 -11.79 -12.48
N HIS A 111 -8.50 -11.97 -11.34
CA HIS A 111 -8.90 -10.84 -10.51
C HIS A 111 -7.66 -10.28 -9.80
N PRO A 112 -7.31 -9.00 -9.99
CA PRO A 112 -6.21 -8.41 -9.24
C PRO A 112 -6.48 -8.51 -7.73
N PRO A 113 -5.45 -8.64 -6.89
CA PRO A 113 -5.68 -9.03 -5.50
C PRO A 113 -6.30 -7.90 -4.67
N ARG A 114 -6.98 -8.30 -3.59
CA ARG A 114 -7.43 -7.43 -2.51
C ARG A 114 -6.46 -7.55 -1.35
N ILE A 115 -5.79 -6.45 -0.99
CA ILE A 115 -4.77 -6.44 0.05
C ILE A 115 -5.13 -5.41 1.12
N GLU A 116 -5.11 -5.84 2.37
CA GLU A 116 -5.20 -4.95 3.53
C GLU A 116 -4.01 -5.19 4.46
N PHE A 117 -3.14 -4.19 4.57
CA PHE A 117 -2.13 -4.13 5.62
C PHE A 117 -2.79 -3.60 6.89
N LYS A 118 -2.67 -4.34 7.99
CA LYS A 118 -3.28 -3.98 9.27
C LYS A 118 -2.26 -4.00 10.40
N GLU A 119 -2.20 -2.91 11.17
CA GLU A 119 -1.34 -2.78 12.36
C GLU A 119 0.15 -3.04 12.06
N VAL A 120 0.60 -2.67 10.85
CA VAL A 120 1.97 -2.86 10.39
C VAL A 120 2.79 -1.60 10.67
N ASN A 121 3.98 -1.76 11.26
CA ASN A 121 5.01 -0.73 11.20
C ASN A 121 5.87 -0.98 9.95
N PHE A 122 6.09 0.06 9.15
CA PHE A 122 6.97 0.01 8.00
C PHE A 122 8.24 0.78 8.34
N ALA A 123 9.30 0.02 8.67
CA ALA A 123 10.62 0.56 8.97
C ALA A 123 11.45 0.79 7.70
N ASP A 124 11.16 0.08 6.61
CA ASP A 124 11.81 0.23 5.31
C ASP A 124 10.90 0.95 4.29
N PRO A 125 11.47 1.54 3.22
CA PRO A 125 10.67 2.22 2.21
C PRO A 125 9.69 1.27 1.50
N LEU A 126 8.40 1.57 1.57
CA LEU A 126 7.36 0.81 0.88
C LEU A 126 7.21 1.32 -0.56
N VAL A 127 7.82 0.62 -1.51
CA VAL A 127 7.79 1.01 -2.93
C VAL A 127 6.91 0.07 -3.76
N PHE A 128 5.73 0.51 -4.16
CA PHE A 128 4.91 -0.18 -5.15
C PHE A 128 5.06 0.49 -6.53
N SER A 129 5.50 -0.29 -7.51
CA SER A 129 5.68 0.18 -8.88
C SER A 129 5.13 -0.81 -9.89
N SER A 130 4.34 -0.35 -10.86
CA SER A 130 3.84 -1.18 -11.97
C SER A 130 3.04 -2.40 -11.49
N LEU A 131 2.13 -2.18 -10.54
CA LEU A 131 1.26 -3.21 -9.94
C LEU A 131 -0.21 -2.85 -10.14
N SER A 132 -1.04 -3.88 -10.26
CA SER A 132 -2.49 -3.77 -10.39
C SER A 132 -3.19 -4.42 -9.19
N PHE A 133 -4.14 -3.71 -8.58
CA PHE A 133 -4.89 -4.17 -7.39
C PHE A 133 -6.40 -4.05 -7.62
N GLU A 134 -7.19 -5.02 -7.15
CA GLU A 134 -8.64 -4.79 -7.06
C GLU A 134 -8.94 -3.83 -5.90
N LYS A 135 -8.27 -4.04 -4.76
CA LYS A 135 -8.34 -3.15 -3.61
C LYS A 135 -7.01 -3.15 -2.85
N LEU A 136 -6.57 -1.97 -2.43
CA LEU A 136 -5.43 -1.81 -1.54
C LEU A 136 -5.81 -0.93 -0.35
N LYS A 137 -5.55 -1.41 0.85
CA LYS A 137 -5.88 -0.72 2.09
C LYS A 137 -4.78 -0.82 3.13
N PHE A 138 -4.63 0.24 3.90
CA PHE A 138 -3.77 0.33 5.07
C PHE A 138 -4.62 0.79 6.25
N THR A 139 -4.58 0.02 7.34
CA THR A 139 -5.42 0.24 8.51
C THR A 139 -4.55 0.17 9.76
N ASP A 140 -4.52 1.25 10.55
CA ASP A 140 -3.73 1.32 11.79
C ASP A 140 -2.22 1.10 11.56
N CYS A 141 -1.71 1.48 10.37
CA CYS A 141 -0.29 1.33 10.01
C CYS A 141 0.55 2.56 10.38
N THR A 142 1.82 2.34 10.71
CA THR A 142 2.82 3.41 10.89
C THR A 142 3.86 3.29 9.78
N PHE A 143 4.20 4.42 9.16
CA PHE A 143 5.24 4.51 8.14
C PHE A 143 6.39 5.34 8.71
N ASP A 144 7.37 4.65 9.29
CA ASP A 144 8.65 5.21 9.77
C ASP A 144 9.68 5.31 8.62
N SER A 145 9.19 5.27 7.37
CA SER A 145 9.97 5.36 6.16
C SER A 145 9.12 5.88 4.99
N ALA A 146 9.76 6.11 3.84
CA ALA A 146 9.08 6.67 2.67
C ALA A 146 8.10 5.67 2.02
N VAL A 147 7.00 6.15 1.49
CA VAL A 147 5.97 5.34 0.81
C VAL A 147 5.81 5.83 -0.62
N HIS A 148 6.14 4.99 -1.59
CA HIS A 148 6.17 5.37 -3.00
C HIS A 148 5.19 4.53 -3.81
N PHE A 149 4.27 5.21 -4.48
CA PHE A 149 3.39 4.61 -5.48
C PHE A 149 3.74 5.16 -6.86
N SER A 150 4.11 4.27 -7.79
CA SER A 150 4.45 4.62 -9.16
C SER A 150 3.75 3.73 -10.19
N ALA A 151 3.06 4.28 -11.18
CA ALA A 151 2.40 3.49 -12.23
C ALA A 151 1.51 2.36 -11.67
N ILE A 152 0.67 2.70 -10.70
CA ILE A 152 -0.25 1.78 -10.05
C ILE A 152 -1.61 1.89 -10.71
N GLU A 153 -2.20 0.73 -10.97
CA GLU A 153 -3.58 0.58 -11.42
C GLU A 153 -4.40 0.01 -10.27
N SER A 154 -5.58 0.58 -10.03
CA SER A 154 -6.55 -0.05 -9.15
C SER A 154 -7.96 0.16 -9.65
N SER A 155 -8.78 -0.89 -9.58
CA SER A 155 -10.21 -0.80 -9.88
C SER A 155 -11.01 -0.11 -8.76
N SER A 156 -10.39 0.09 -7.59
CA SER A 156 -10.97 0.76 -6.42
C SER A 156 -10.06 1.88 -5.92
N CYS A 157 -10.58 2.66 -4.98
CA CYS A 157 -9.80 3.62 -4.21
C CYS A 157 -8.71 2.92 -3.37
N ILE A 158 -7.51 3.51 -3.30
CA ILE A 158 -6.48 3.12 -2.33
C ILE A 158 -6.78 3.82 -1.00
N GLU A 159 -6.99 3.03 0.05
CA GLU A 159 -7.47 3.53 1.34
C GLU A 159 -6.38 3.52 2.42
N PHE A 160 -6.22 4.64 3.13
CA PHE A 160 -5.45 4.75 4.36
C PHE A 160 -6.41 5.13 5.49
N SER A 161 -6.42 4.36 6.56
CA SER A 161 -7.29 4.58 7.73
C SER A 161 -6.47 4.50 9.01
N ARG A 162 -6.52 5.53 9.86
CA ARG A 162 -5.76 5.57 11.13
C ARG A 162 -4.26 5.34 10.95
N CYS A 163 -3.74 5.79 9.82
CA CYS A 163 -2.33 5.62 9.48
C CYS A 163 -1.51 6.84 9.91
N THR A 164 -0.27 6.60 10.34
CA THR A 164 0.69 7.65 10.69
C THR A 164 1.86 7.61 9.73
N PHE A 165 2.22 8.76 9.16
CA PHE A 165 3.43 8.95 8.35
C PHE A 165 4.41 9.79 9.16
N ALA A 166 5.56 9.21 9.53
CA ALA A 166 6.51 9.83 10.43
C ALA A 166 7.23 11.03 9.78
N THR A 167 7.65 11.98 10.62
CA THR A 167 8.33 13.20 10.15
C THR A 167 9.63 12.86 9.41
N GLY A 168 9.90 13.56 8.31
CA GLY A 168 11.14 13.39 7.54
C GLY A 168 11.07 12.30 6.47
N HIS A 169 9.95 11.61 6.36
CA HIS A 169 9.68 10.62 5.32
C HIS A 169 8.61 11.15 4.36
N GLU A 170 8.68 10.74 3.10
CA GLU A 170 7.76 11.23 2.06
C GLU A 170 6.73 10.17 1.65
N LEU A 171 5.47 10.59 1.53
CA LEU A 171 4.49 9.89 0.70
C LEU A 171 4.59 10.45 -0.72
N LEU A 172 5.14 9.65 -1.63
CA LEU A 172 5.38 9.99 -3.02
C LEU A 172 4.37 9.31 -3.95
N LEU A 173 3.56 10.10 -4.65
CA LEU A 173 2.57 9.62 -5.62
C LEU A 173 2.94 10.05 -7.05
N ARG A 174 3.24 9.08 -7.95
CA ARG A 174 3.78 9.35 -9.30
C ARG A 174 3.17 8.48 -10.41
N PHE A 175 2.99 9.05 -11.61
CA PHE A 175 2.60 8.33 -12.83
C PHE A 175 1.34 7.46 -12.66
N LEU A 176 0.40 7.94 -11.86
CA LEU A 176 -0.81 7.20 -11.57
C LEU A 176 -1.84 7.44 -12.67
N ASN A 177 -2.39 6.36 -13.20
CA ASN A 177 -3.43 6.40 -14.22
C ASN A 177 -4.73 5.88 -13.62
N PHE A 178 -5.50 6.79 -13.01
CA PHE A 178 -6.85 6.49 -12.58
C PHE A 178 -7.83 6.88 -13.70
N PRO A 179 -8.84 6.06 -14.00
CA PRO A 179 -9.85 6.42 -15.00
C PRO A 179 -10.50 7.74 -14.58
N LYS A 180 -10.37 8.76 -15.44
CA LYS A 180 -11.03 10.05 -15.29
C LYS A 180 -12.44 9.94 -15.87
N PRO A 181 -13.49 9.99 -15.05
CA PRO A 181 -14.85 9.92 -15.60
C PRO A 181 -15.18 11.22 -16.34
N GLU A 182 -16.05 11.10 -17.35
CA GLU A 182 -16.51 12.24 -18.16
C GLU A 182 -17.30 13.24 -17.30
N ASP A 183 -18.11 12.75 -16.37
CA ASP A 183 -18.95 13.55 -15.49
C ASP A 183 -18.31 13.78 -14.10
N ALA A 184 -18.30 15.03 -13.64
CA ALA A 184 -17.76 15.42 -12.34
C ALA A 184 -18.45 14.70 -11.15
N SER A 185 -19.73 14.33 -11.29
CA SER A 185 -20.48 13.58 -10.27
C SER A 185 -20.02 12.14 -10.08
N GLU A 186 -19.31 11.59 -11.06
CA GLU A 186 -18.81 10.22 -11.04
C GLU A 186 -17.38 10.12 -10.52
N TRP A 187 -16.75 11.26 -10.21
CA TRP A 187 -15.40 11.27 -9.63
C TRP A 187 -15.37 10.49 -8.32
N ARG A 188 -14.54 9.45 -8.30
CA ARG A 188 -14.21 8.69 -7.10
C ARG A 188 -12.77 9.01 -6.69
N PRO A 189 -12.49 9.11 -5.38
CA PRO A 189 -11.11 9.30 -4.93
C PRO A 189 -10.21 8.19 -5.44
N SER A 190 -9.05 8.59 -5.98
CA SER A 190 -7.93 7.68 -6.25
C SER A 190 -7.32 7.21 -4.94
N PHE A 191 -7.17 8.14 -3.98
CA PHE A 191 -6.69 7.89 -2.64
C PHE A 191 -7.65 8.48 -1.61
N PHE A 192 -7.94 7.70 -0.58
CA PHE A 192 -8.79 8.09 0.53
C PHE A 192 -8.02 7.95 1.84
N PHE A 193 -7.88 9.06 2.56
CA PHE A 193 -7.18 9.14 3.84
C PHE A 193 -8.21 9.49 4.92
N LYS A 194 -8.35 8.63 5.92
CA LYS A 194 -9.28 8.82 7.03
C LYS A 194 -8.57 8.70 8.35
N ASP A 195 -8.73 9.72 9.20
CA ASP A 195 -8.14 9.73 10.54
C ASP A 195 -6.61 9.53 10.49
N CYS A 196 -5.96 10.12 9.49
CA CYS A 196 -4.52 9.96 9.26
C CYS A 196 -3.73 11.12 9.85
N LEU A 197 -2.51 10.83 10.30
CA LEU A 197 -1.49 11.84 10.59
C LEU A 197 -0.44 11.80 9.48
N ILE A 198 -0.41 12.84 8.65
CA ILE A 198 0.43 12.90 7.45
C ILE A 198 1.47 13.99 7.65
N LYS A 199 2.73 13.59 7.77
CA LYS A 199 3.87 14.52 7.86
C LYS A 199 4.65 14.40 6.56
N ASN A 200 4.76 15.50 5.80
CA ASN A 200 5.47 15.59 4.51
C ASN A 200 4.93 14.68 3.37
N MET A 201 3.85 15.09 2.71
CA MET A 201 3.36 14.45 1.48
C MET A 201 3.78 15.21 0.22
N TRP A 202 4.15 14.47 -0.83
CA TRP A 202 4.54 15.01 -2.14
C TRP A 202 3.83 14.29 -3.28
N VAL A 203 3.24 15.05 -4.20
CA VAL A 203 2.47 14.52 -5.33
C VAL A 203 3.10 15.06 -6.61
N PHE A 204 3.60 14.19 -7.49
CA PHE A 204 4.32 14.62 -8.68
C PHE A 204 3.76 13.99 -9.95
N LYS A 205 3.46 14.83 -10.95
CA LYS A 205 3.10 14.42 -12.33
C LYS A 205 2.07 13.29 -12.36
N SER A 206 1.01 13.45 -11.58
CA SER A 206 -0.07 12.47 -11.46
C SER A 206 -1.41 13.15 -11.71
N GLN A 207 -2.39 12.39 -12.20
CA GLN A 207 -3.80 12.78 -12.23
C GLN A 207 -4.51 11.96 -11.15
N VAL A 208 -4.68 12.58 -9.98
CA VAL A 208 -5.23 11.89 -8.81
C VAL A 208 -6.35 12.69 -8.19
N PHE A 209 -7.32 11.99 -7.63
CA PHE A 209 -8.24 12.57 -6.67
C PHE A 209 -7.85 12.11 -5.26
N LEU A 210 -7.32 13.03 -4.46
CA LEU A 210 -7.00 12.80 -3.05
C LEU A 210 -8.16 13.28 -2.18
N PHE A 211 -8.62 12.44 -1.26
CA PHE A 211 -9.72 12.77 -0.36
C PHE A 211 -9.30 12.50 1.10
N PHE A 212 -9.33 13.55 1.93
CA PHE A 212 -8.92 13.51 3.32
C PHE A 212 -10.13 13.77 4.23
N VAL A 213 -10.29 12.94 5.26
CA VAL A 213 -11.35 13.06 6.27
C VAL A 213 -10.76 12.91 7.66
N ASP A 214 -11.15 13.79 8.58
CA ASP A 214 -10.78 13.74 10.00
C ASP A 214 -9.25 13.60 10.21
N SER A 215 -8.43 14.12 9.27
CA SER A 215 -6.98 13.88 9.22
C SER A 215 -6.18 15.14 9.60
N VAL A 216 -4.96 14.94 10.10
CA VAL A 216 -3.99 16.00 10.39
C VAL A 216 -2.88 15.95 9.34
N ILE A 217 -2.61 17.08 8.69
CA ILE A 217 -1.58 17.21 7.66
C ILE A 217 -0.59 18.29 8.11
N GLU A 218 0.64 17.88 8.35
CA GLU A 218 1.72 18.73 8.87
C GLU A 218 2.83 18.90 7.83
N SER A 219 3.36 20.12 7.70
CA SER A 219 4.59 20.45 6.93
C SER A 219 4.61 19.91 5.48
N SER A 220 3.45 19.65 4.90
CA SER A 220 3.33 19.00 3.59
C SER A 220 3.25 20.02 2.47
N THR A 221 4.00 19.81 1.40
CA THR A 221 3.95 20.62 0.18
C THR A 221 3.25 19.83 -0.92
N LEU A 222 2.01 20.21 -1.22
CA LEU A 222 1.22 19.56 -2.26
C LEU A 222 1.25 20.36 -3.54
N GLU A 223 2.02 19.88 -4.52
CA GLU A 223 2.01 20.39 -5.89
C GLU A 223 1.00 19.62 -6.73
N LEU A 224 -0.19 20.20 -6.91
CA LEU A 224 -1.24 19.60 -7.73
C LEU A 224 -1.05 20.02 -9.19
N ASN A 225 -0.80 19.02 -10.04
CA ASN A 225 -0.72 19.21 -11.49
C ASN A 225 -2.13 19.31 -12.10
N SER A 226 -2.23 19.88 -13.31
CA SER A 226 -3.49 19.94 -14.06
C SER A 226 -4.17 18.57 -14.15
N GLY A 227 -5.44 18.50 -13.74
CA GLY A 227 -6.23 17.26 -13.68
C GLY A 227 -6.19 16.52 -12.34
N SER A 228 -5.38 16.97 -11.37
CA SER A 228 -5.48 16.49 -9.98
C SER A 228 -6.50 17.29 -9.17
N VAL A 229 -7.13 16.62 -8.23
CA VAL A 229 -8.10 17.19 -7.29
C VAL A 229 -7.71 16.78 -5.87
N THR A 230 -7.90 17.70 -4.92
CA THR A 230 -7.81 17.36 -3.51
C THR A 230 -9.00 17.92 -2.74
N GLN A 231 -9.57 17.12 -1.84
CA GLN A 231 -10.67 17.51 -0.96
C GLN A 231 -10.37 17.17 0.49
N TYR A 232 -10.73 18.08 1.39
CA TYR A 232 -10.54 17.96 2.83
C TYR A 232 -11.89 18.10 3.56
N VAL A 233 -12.15 17.22 4.53
CA VAL A 233 -13.34 17.27 5.39
C VAL A 233 -12.88 17.11 6.84
N ASN A 234 -13.18 18.09 7.71
CA ASN A 234 -12.76 18.10 9.11
C ASN A 234 -11.24 17.86 9.33
N CYS A 235 -10.40 18.36 8.41
CA CYS A 235 -8.96 18.16 8.51
C CYS A 235 -8.27 19.35 9.20
N GLN A 236 -7.18 19.07 9.91
CA GLN A 236 -6.28 20.10 10.43
C GLN A 236 -5.06 20.22 9.51
N LEU A 237 -4.77 21.43 9.03
CA LEU A 237 -3.59 21.74 8.22
C LEU A 237 -2.63 22.58 9.07
N ILE A 238 -1.41 22.09 9.31
CA ILE A 238 -0.39 22.76 10.13
C ILE A 238 0.86 22.95 9.27
N ASP A 239 1.25 24.20 9.00
CA ASP A 239 2.39 24.53 8.13
C ASP A 239 2.36 23.83 6.75
N ALA A 240 1.17 23.46 6.27
CA ALA A 240 0.98 22.80 4.99
C ALA A 240 0.78 23.83 3.89
N ILE A 241 1.49 23.66 2.77
CA ILE A 241 1.42 24.55 1.62
C ILE A 241 0.82 23.77 0.44
N ILE A 242 -0.25 24.31 -0.13
CA ILE A 242 -0.90 23.72 -1.32
C ILE A 242 -0.61 24.65 -2.51
N HIS A 243 0.16 24.15 -3.47
CA HIS A 243 0.46 24.82 -4.72
C HIS A 243 -0.38 24.21 -5.85
N ASP A 244 -1.27 25.02 -6.43
CA ASP A 244 -1.89 24.70 -7.71
C ASP A 244 -0.91 25.14 -8.81
N THR A 245 -0.39 24.18 -9.59
CA THR A 245 0.58 24.47 -10.67
C THR A 245 -0.09 24.67 -12.03
N ALA A 246 -1.41 24.82 -12.09
CA ALA A 246 -2.11 25.12 -13.33
C ALA A 246 -1.62 26.44 -13.95
N ASN A 247 -1.05 26.35 -15.16
CA ASN A 247 -0.69 27.50 -15.97
C ASN A 247 -1.94 28.37 -16.24
N GLU A 248 -1.85 29.69 -15.98
CA GLU A 248 -2.94 30.66 -16.19
C GLU A 248 -3.51 30.72 -17.62
N ALA A 249 -2.86 30.06 -18.59
CA ALA A 249 -3.28 30.00 -19.98
C ALA A 249 -4.45 29.03 -20.25
N ASP A 250 -4.65 28.00 -19.42
CA ASP A 250 -5.77 27.07 -19.57
C ASP A 250 -7.00 27.58 -18.80
N ARG A 251 -7.78 28.44 -19.46
CA ARG A 251 -8.96 29.14 -18.91
C ARG A 251 -10.16 28.25 -18.55
N ASN A 252 -10.02 26.94 -18.52
CA ASN A 252 -11.04 26.02 -18.02
C ASN A 252 -10.43 25.05 -17.01
N PRO A 253 -10.28 25.45 -15.73
CA PRO A 253 -10.07 24.46 -14.70
C PRO A 253 -11.31 23.54 -14.71
N LEU A 254 -11.12 22.27 -15.08
CA LEU A 254 -12.17 21.23 -15.11
C LEU A 254 -12.76 20.92 -13.72
N VAL A 255 -12.27 21.64 -12.71
CA VAL A 255 -12.77 21.70 -11.35
C VAL A 255 -13.16 23.15 -11.12
N PRO A 256 -14.41 23.47 -10.78
CA PRO A 256 -14.80 24.84 -10.50
C PRO A 256 -13.84 25.42 -9.46
N ARG A 257 -13.17 26.54 -9.78
CA ARG A 257 -12.53 27.41 -8.77
C ARG A 257 -13.61 27.73 -7.74
N GLY A 258 -13.64 26.99 -6.62
CA GLY A 258 -14.77 26.98 -5.68
C GLY A 258 -15.17 25.61 -5.09
N TRP A 259 -14.57 24.49 -5.51
CA TRP A 259 -14.66 23.22 -4.77
C TRP A 259 -13.69 23.11 -3.58
N PHE A 260 -12.92 24.17 -3.31
CA PHE A 260 -12.52 24.52 -1.95
C PHE A 260 -13.78 24.96 -1.20
N ARG A 261 -14.61 24.02 -0.74
CA ARG A 261 -15.61 24.35 0.26
C ARG A 261 -14.88 24.42 1.58
N ASN A 262 -14.69 25.64 2.07
CA ASN A 262 -14.21 25.98 3.39
C ASN A 262 -15.18 25.41 4.45
N VAL A 263 -15.15 24.11 4.70
CA VAL A 263 -15.97 23.44 5.73
C VAL A 263 -15.15 23.33 6.99
N GLY A 264 -15.06 24.45 7.72
CA GLY A 264 -14.54 24.50 9.08
C GLY A 264 -13.01 24.49 9.17
N TRP A 265 -12.39 25.66 9.03
CA TRP A 265 -11.06 25.89 9.58
C TRP A 265 -11.24 26.49 10.98
N MET A 266 -10.57 25.93 11.98
CA MET A 266 -10.10 26.73 13.10
C MET A 266 -8.63 27.02 12.83
N VAL A 267 -8.36 28.25 12.41
CA VAL A 267 -7.02 28.82 12.47
C VAL A 267 -6.78 29.10 13.95
N ASN A 268 -5.89 28.34 14.57
CA ASN A 268 -5.30 28.69 15.86
C ASN A 268 -3.90 29.24 15.62
#